data_AF-A0A453L9F1-F1
#
_entry.id   AF-A0A453L9F1-F1
#
_cell.length_a   1.000
_cell.length_b   1.000
_cell.length_c   1.000
_cell.angle_alpha   90.00
_cell.angle_beta   90.00
_cell.angle_gamma   90.00
#
_symmetry.space_group_name_H-M   'P 1'
#
loop_
_entity.id
_entity.type
_entity.pdbx_description
1 polymer ?
#
loop_
_entity_poly.entity_id
_entity_poly.type
_entity_poly.pdbx_seq_one_letter_code
_entity_poly.pdbx_strand_id
1 'polypeptide(L)'
;MFDMWCLHIPVQDRTTFQGLVEHVERTVKSESSRAPDRPVYLVGESVGACIALAVAARNRDVDLVLVLVNPGTSFHRSQLQSLSALLDLVPDPFHSSTPQLLNFLTGNFMKMSPRFGGAGQALSEVASGLLPSLMYLADILPKESIVWKMKMLRTASSFVNSRLHAVKAQTLVVASGNDELLPSRDEAERLRGTLKKCRVRHFRDNGHKILLEDGFDLVTTIKGAGDYRRSRQTDYVLDFLPLSDDELEKAIDRDRLLTFATDPVMLSTLPDGKIVRGLAGLPRAGPVLLVGYHMLMGFELGPLVTGVLRSTGIHIRGLAHPFMFNESSDQLIPDSSNYDLHRIMGAVPVTAVNFYKLLSEKQFVLLYPGGAREALHRKGEEYRLFWPEQSEFVRMASRFGATIIPFGVVGEDDICDMLLDYNDLMKLPFYDILDKKLNEEGLKLRTDSTGEIKNQDMHPVVLTPKMPGRFYFIFGEPIETKGREKELRDKEKAQHLYLHVKSEVESCIKYLKEKREEDPYRSILPRLLYQAAHGSDAEIPTFEP
;
A
#
# COMPACT_ATOMS: atom_id res chain seq x y z
N MET A 1 -19.11 -2.54 -4.06
CA MET A 1 -18.14 -2.07 -3.06
C MET A 1 -18.75 -0.96 -2.20
N PHE A 2 -19.10 0.21 -2.78
CA PHE A 2 -19.79 1.28 -2.06
C PHE A 2 -21.20 1.53 -2.63
N ASP A 3 -22.10 2.05 -1.79
CA ASP A 3 -23.35 2.69 -2.19
C ASP A 3 -23.06 4.20 -2.25
N MET A 4 -22.87 4.73 -3.46
CA MET A 4 -22.23 6.04 -3.68
C MET A 4 -23.26 7.16 -3.79
N TRP A 5 -23.19 8.13 -2.89
CA TRP A 5 -24.02 9.33 -2.93
C TRP A 5 -23.13 10.56 -3.13
N CYS A 6 -23.51 11.42 -4.07
CA CYS A 6 -22.75 12.62 -4.40
C CYS A 6 -23.51 13.88 -3.95
N LEU A 7 -22.84 14.74 -3.16
CA LEU A 7 -23.34 16.06 -2.86
C LEU A 7 -23.05 16.99 -4.05
N HIS A 8 -24.08 17.28 -4.84
CA HIS A 8 -24.00 18.29 -5.89
C HIS A 8 -24.35 19.68 -5.32
N ILE A 9 -23.45 20.65 -5.47
CA ILE A 9 -23.66 22.05 -5.08
C ILE A 9 -23.77 22.89 -6.37
N PRO A 10 -24.98 23.34 -6.75
CA PRO A 10 -25.18 24.16 -7.94
C PRO A 10 -24.33 25.43 -7.94
N VAL A 11 -23.96 25.94 -9.13
CA VAL A 11 -23.08 27.12 -9.28
C VAL A 11 -23.64 28.37 -8.59
N GLN A 12 -24.96 28.54 -8.62
CA GLN A 12 -25.66 29.68 -8.01
C GLN A 12 -26.03 29.43 -6.54
N ASP A 13 -25.74 28.25 -6.00
CA ASP A 13 -26.03 27.93 -4.61
C ASP A 13 -25.21 28.84 -3.68
N ARG A 14 -25.88 29.41 -2.68
CA ARG A 14 -25.32 30.30 -1.65
C ARG A 14 -25.57 29.76 -0.24
N THR A 15 -25.79 28.47 -0.11
CA THR A 15 -25.87 27.77 1.18
C THR A 15 -24.57 28.00 1.93
N THR A 16 -24.69 28.38 3.19
CA THR A 16 -23.52 28.62 4.04
C THR A 16 -22.77 27.31 4.30
N PHE A 17 -21.50 27.42 4.68
CA PHE A 17 -20.72 26.25 5.12
C PHE A 17 -21.46 25.43 6.19
N GLN A 18 -22.08 26.09 7.17
CA GLN A 18 -22.85 25.42 8.21
C GLN A 18 -24.06 24.66 7.65
N GLY A 19 -24.81 25.26 6.71
CA GLY A 19 -25.93 24.60 6.05
C GLY A 19 -25.52 23.34 5.28
N LEU A 20 -24.37 23.41 4.57
CA LEU A 20 -23.81 22.23 3.89
C LEU A 20 -23.41 21.13 4.87
N VAL A 21 -22.78 21.47 5.99
CA VAL A 21 -22.44 20.52 7.05
C VAL A 21 -23.71 19.88 7.64
N GLU A 22 -24.77 20.65 7.85
CA GLU A 22 -26.05 20.12 8.36
C GLU A 22 -26.74 19.18 7.37
N HIS A 23 -26.65 19.46 6.06
CA HIS A 23 -27.16 18.56 5.03
C HIS A 23 -26.43 17.21 5.05
N VAL A 24 -25.10 17.21 5.05
CA VAL A 24 -24.31 15.97 5.09
C VAL A 24 -24.50 15.25 6.42
N GLU A 25 -24.54 15.97 7.55
CA GLU A 25 -24.79 15.38 8.86
C GLU A 25 -26.15 14.68 8.95
N ARG A 26 -27.21 15.28 8.39
CA ARG A 26 -28.54 14.65 8.37
C ARG A 26 -28.50 13.32 7.63
N THR A 27 -27.83 13.28 6.48
CA THR A 27 -27.62 12.07 5.69
C THR A 27 -26.84 11.02 6.48
N VAL A 28 -25.72 11.40 7.09
CA VAL A 28 -24.88 10.51 7.91
C VAL A 28 -25.67 9.92 9.08
N LYS A 29 -26.47 10.72 9.80
CA LYS A 29 -27.29 10.25 10.92
C LYS A 29 -28.38 9.28 10.45
N SER A 30 -29.02 9.58 9.31
CA SER A 30 -30.01 8.69 8.70
C SER A 30 -29.41 7.33 8.37
N GLU A 31 -28.28 7.31 7.67
CA GLU A 31 -27.62 6.06 7.26
C GLU A 31 -27.05 5.28 8.44
N SER A 32 -26.45 5.96 9.41
CA SER A 32 -25.98 5.33 10.65
C SER A 32 -27.12 4.70 11.46
N SER A 33 -28.30 5.33 11.47
CA SER A 33 -29.48 4.75 12.13
C SER A 33 -30.05 3.56 11.36
N ARG A 34 -29.97 3.58 10.03
CA ARG A 34 -30.47 2.51 9.14
C ARG A 34 -29.58 1.27 9.18
N ALA A 35 -28.26 1.45 9.27
CA ALA A 35 -27.29 0.37 9.24
C ALA A 35 -26.12 0.64 10.22
N PRO A 36 -26.33 0.47 11.53
CA PRO A 36 -25.36 0.88 12.56
C PRO A 36 -24.03 0.12 12.53
N ASP A 37 -24.02 -1.09 11.95
CA ASP A 37 -22.81 -1.91 11.84
C ASP A 37 -21.98 -1.60 10.59
N ARG A 38 -22.48 -0.73 9.69
CA ARG A 38 -21.80 -0.36 8.45
C ARG A 38 -21.13 1.00 8.60
N PRO A 39 -19.83 1.12 8.29
CA PRO A 39 -19.15 2.41 8.28
C PRO A 39 -19.67 3.30 7.15
N VAL A 40 -19.70 4.62 7.39
CA VAL A 40 -19.97 5.62 6.36
C VAL A 40 -18.66 6.27 5.94
N TYR A 41 -18.37 6.23 4.63
CA TYR A 41 -17.20 6.86 4.05
C TYR A 41 -17.55 8.27 3.60
N LEU A 42 -16.81 9.27 4.07
CA LEU A 42 -16.91 10.65 3.60
C LEU A 42 -15.66 10.99 2.79
N VAL A 43 -15.83 11.06 1.48
CA VAL A 43 -14.79 11.51 0.55
C VAL A 43 -15.01 13.00 0.29
N GLY A 44 -13.99 13.81 0.53
CA GLY A 44 -14.07 15.25 0.32
C GLY A 44 -12.80 15.81 -0.30
N GLU A 45 -12.92 16.48 -1.44
CA GLU A 45 -11.84 17.23 -2.08
C GLU A 45 -11.91 18.71 -1.69
N SER A 46 -10.77 19.34 -1.38
CA SER A 46 -10.69 20.79 -1.11
C SER A 46 -11.65 21.23 0.00
N VAL A 47 -12.63 22.10 -0.29
CA VAL A 47 -13.68 22.50 0.68
C VAL A 47 -14.53 21.32 1.17
N GLY A 48 -14.71 20.29 0.35
CA GLY A 48 -15.40 19.05 0.73
C GLY A 48 -14.70 18.32 1.87
N ALA A 49 -13.36 18.36 1.91
CA ALA A 49 -12.57 17.82 3.03
C ALA A 49 -12.90 18.54 4.34
N CYS A 50 -13.06 19.87 4.30
CA CYS A 50 -13.47 20.66 5.46
C CYS A 50 -14.89 20.29 5.93
N ILE A 51 -15.83 20.07 5.00
CA ILE A 51 -17.18 19.61 5.34
C ILE A 51 -17.12 18.23 6.02
N ALA A 52 -16.38 17.28 5.45
CA ALA A 52 -16.21 15.94 6.01
C ALA A 52 -15.62 15.97 7.43
N LEU A 53 -14.57 16.77 7.65
CA LEU A 53 -13.96 16.97 8.96
C LEU A 53 -14.93 17.60 9.97
N ALA A 54 -15.72 18.60 9.55
CA ALA A 54 -16.71 19.24 10.43
C ALA A 54 -17.83 18.28 10.83
N VAL A 55 -18.32 17.46 9.89
CA VAL A 55 -19.32 16.41 10.17
C VAL A 55 -18.75 15.40 11.15
N ALA A 56 -17.51 14.93 10.95
CA ALA A 56 -16.87 13.99 11.85
C ALA A 56 -16.63 14.56 13.25
N ALA A 57 -16.23 15.82 13.36
CA ALA A 57 -16.06 16.50 14.66
C ALA A 57 -17.39 16.62 15.43
N ARG A 58 -18.52 16.78 14.74
CA ARG A 58 -19.88 16.86 15.32
C ARG A 58 -20.47 15.48 15.66
N ASN A 59 -19.99 14.40 15.03
CA ASN A 59 -20.59 13.07 15.09
C ASN A 59 -19.59 12.01 15.58
N ARG A 60 -19.06 12.20 16.79
CA ARG A 60 -17.94 11.42 17.34
C ARG A 60 -18.23 9.93 17.58
N ASP A 61 -19.50 9.56 17.68
CA ASP A 61 -19.95 8.19 17.97
C ASP A 61 -20.40 7.44 16.72
N VAL A 62 -20.49 8.14 15.58
CA VAL A 62 -20.78 7.52 14.28
C VAL A 62 -19.50 6.92 13.72
N ASP A 63 -19.62 5.71 13.17
CA ASP A 63 -18.51 5.01 12.56
C ASP A 63 -18.17 5.58 11.17
N LEU A 64 -17.29 6.58 11.16
CA LEU A 64 -16.87 7.29 9.95
C LEU A 64 -15.46 6.89 9.51
N VAL A 65 -15.28 6.81 8.19
CA VAL A 65 -13.97 6.80 7.53
C VAL A 65 -13.88 8.02 6.63
N LEU A 66 -12.83 8.83 6.82
CA LEU A 66 -12.61 10.05 6.05
C LEU A 66 -11.57 9.81 4.97
N VAL A 67 -11.86 10.25 3.75
CA VAL A 67 -10.87 10.35 2.67
C VAL A 67 -10.81 11.82 2.25
N LEU A 68 -9.74 12.48 2.67
CA LEU A 68 -9.54 13.91 2.52
C LEU A 68 -8.56 14.14 1.38
N VAL A 69 -9.05 14.65 0.26
CA VAL A 69 -8.27 14.86 -0.96
C VAL A 69 -7.92 16.34 -1.05
N ASN A 70 -6.63 16.66 -1.16
CA ASN A 70 -6.11 18.04 -1.23
C ASN A 70 -6.84 19.00 -0.27
N PRO A 71 -6.76 18.77 1.06
CA PRO A 71 -7.72 19.36 1.99
C PRO A 71 -7.63 20.88 2.08
N GLY A 72 -8.79 21.55 1.99
CA GLY A 72 -8.91 23.02 2.08
C GLY A 72 -8.57 23.64 3.43
N THR A 73 -8.18 22.84 4.42
CA THR A 73 -7.86 23.26 5.78
C THR A 73 -6.63 24.17 5.84
N SER A 74 -5.76 24.14 4.83
CA SER A 74 -4.59 25.01 4.68
C SER A 74 -4.86 26.37 4.05
N PHE A 75 -6.11 26.78 3.82
CA PHE A 75 -6.45 28.02 3.10
C PHE A 75 -5.63 29.26 3.52
N HIS A 76 -5.43 29.50 4.83
CA HIS A 76 -4.67 30.65 5.36
C HIS A 76 -3.15 30.62 5.09
N ARG A 77 -2.65 29.54 4.49
CA ARG A 77 -1.23 29.39 4.09
C ARG A 77 -1.11 29.15 2.58
N SER A 78 -2.22 29.30 1.86
CA SER A 78 -2.33 28.95 0.45
C SER A 78 -2.25 30.19 -0.43
N GLN A 79 -1.91 29.96 -1.69
CA GLN A 79 -1.92 30.99 -2.71
C GLN A 79 -3.35 31.54 -2.96
N LEU A 80 -4.38 30.74 -2.69
CA LEU A 80 -5.79 31.16 -2.77
C LEU A 80 -6.14 32.32 -1.83
N GLN A 81 -5.47 32.44 -0.69
CA GLN A 81 -5.70 33.58 0.21
C GLN A 81 -5.33 34.91 -0.46
N SER A 82 -4.20 34.93 -1.18
CA SER A 82 -3.74 36.09 -1.94
C SER A 82 -4.70 36.42 -3.08
N LEU A 83 -5.25 35.41 -3.75
CA LEU A 83 -6.28 35.59 -4.78
C LEU A 83 -7.58 36.18 -4.24
N SER A 84 -8.01 35.77 -3.05
CA SER A 84 -9.19 36.35 -2.41
C SER A 84 -9.02 37.86 -2.17
N ALA A 85 -7.83 38.30 -1.78
CA ALA A 85 -7.55 39.73 -1.60
C ALA A 85 -7.53 40.49 -2.95
N LEU A 86 -7.08 39.82 -4.02
CA LEU A 86 -7.06 40.39 -5.37
C LEU A 86 -8.46 40.52 -5.97
N LEU A 87 -9.34 39.53 -5.78
CA LEU A 87 -10.71 39.55 -6.31
C LEU A 87 -11.58 40.65 -5.68
N ASP A 88 -11.35 40.98 -4.41
CA ASP A 88 -12.02 42.11 -3.73
C ASP A 88 -11.63 43.47 -4.34
N LEU A 89 -10.49 43.57 -5.04
CA LEU A 89 -10.02 44.80 -5.68
C LEU A 89 -10.53 44.98 -7.11
N VAL A 90 -11.18 43.97 -7.71
CA VAL A 90 -11.62 44.07 -9.09
C VAL A 90 -13.06 44.62 -9.17
N PRO A 91 -13.35 45.66 -9.97
CA PRO A 91 -14.68 46.25 -10.07
C PRO A 91 -15.73 45.31 -10.69
N ASP A 92 -17.00 45.55 -10.39
CA ASP A 92 -18.15 44.99 -11.12
C ASP A 92 -18.57 45.96 -12.25
N PRO A 93 -19.12 45.49 -13.38
CA PRO A 93 -19.58 44.13 -13.66
C PRO A 93 -18.54 43.26 -14.39
N PHE A 94 -18.33 42.05 -13.88
CA PHE A 94 -17.49 41.03 -14.53
C PHE A 94 -18.31 40.22 -15.54
N HIS A 95 -18.79 40.89 -16.59
CA HIS A 95 -19.37 40.19 -17.72
C HIS A 95 -18.30 39.98 -18.80
N SER A 96 -17.83 38.73 -18.87
CA SER A 96 -17.48 38.02 -20.09
C SER A 96 -16.17 38.38 -20.81
N SER A 97 -15.19 37.50 -20.61
CA SER A 97 -14.23 36.91 -21.58
C SER A 97 -12.82 36.84 -20.99
N THR A 98 -12.21 35.65 -21.07
CA THR A 98 -10.85 35.31 -20.62
C THR A 98 -9.77 36.36 -21.00
N PRO A 99 -9.85 37.08 -22.15
CA PRO A 99 -8.91 38.15 -22.50
C PRO A 99 -8.97 39.42 -21.62
N GLN A 100 -10.13 39.77 -21.06
CA GLN A 100 -10.27 40.99 -20.25
C GLN A 100 -9.71 40.82 -18.84
N LEU A 101 -9.88 39.64 -18.25
CA LEU A 101 -9.21 39.24 -17.01
C LEU A 101 -7.69 39.21 -17.22
N LEU A 102 -7.23 38.64 -18.34
CA LEU A 102 -5.82 38.63 -18.71
C LEU A 102 -5.28 40.07 -18.84
N ASN A 103 -6.00 40.97 -19.53
CA ASN A 103 -5.60 42.38 -19.67
C ASN A 103 -5.67 43.18 -18.35
N PHE A 104 -6.58 42.85 -17.43
CA PHE A 104 -6.60 43.46 -16.10
C PHE A 104 -5.42 42.98 -15.25
N LEU A 105 -5.19 41.66 -15.21
CA LEU A 105 -4.09 41.05 -14.45
C LEU A 105 -2.72 41.43 -15.01
N THR A 106 -2.52 41.38 -16.33
CA THR A 106 -1.24 41.78 -16.96
C THR A 106 -1.09 43.29 -17.06
N GLY A 107 -2.16 44.02 -17.38
CA GLY A 107 -2.10 45.45 -17.67
C GLY A 107 -2.08 46.37 -16.45
N ASN A 108 -2.78 46.04 -15.36
CA ASN A 108 -2.81 46.87 -14.15
C ASN A 108 -1.70 46.50 -13.14
N PHE A 109 -1.33 45.22 -13.00
CA PHE A 109 -0.26 44.83 -12.06
C PHE A 109 1.12 45.23 -12.58
N MET A 110 1.40 45.12 -13.88
CA MET A 110 2.66 45.59 -14.47
C MET A 110 2.79 47.13 -14.41
N LYS A 111 1.67 47.87 -14.42
CA LYS A 111 1.66 49.35 -14.33
C LYS A 111 1.64 49.89 -12.88
N MET A 112 1.26 49.08 -11.89
CA MET A 112 1.29 49.45 -10.47
C MET A 112 2.70 49.40 -9.84
N SER A 113 3.68 48.89 -10.59
CA SER A 113 5.08 48.72 -10.21
C SER A 113 5.83 49.94 -9.64
N PRO A 114 5.51 51.22 -9.95
CA PRO A 114 6.28 52.33 -9.36
C PRO A 114 5.66 52.93 -8.09
N ARG A 115 4.45 52.54 -7.65
CA ARG A 115 3.77 53.16 -6.50
C ARG A 115 3.73 52.32 -5.22
N PHE A 116 3.91 51.02 -5.32
CA PHE A 116 4.02 50.11 -4.18
C PHE A 116 5.31 49.31 -4.42
N GLY A 117 6.28 49.39 -3.50
CA GLY A 117 7.58 48.68 -3.58
C GLY A 117 7.45 47.15 -3.64
N GLY A 118 8.39 46.38 -3.07
CA GLY A 118 8.48 44.89 -3.23
C GLY A 118 7.20 44.05 -3.09
N ALA A 119 6.11 44.57 -2.50
CA ALA A 119 4.76 44.00 -2.57
C ALA A 119 4.19 43.85 -4.00
N GLY A 120 4.51 44.75 -4.94
CA GLY A 120 4.05 44.66 -6.33
C GLY A 120 4.69 43.52 -7.12
N GLN A 121 5.97 43.22 -6.86
CA GLN A 121 6.65 42.05 -7.43
C GLN A 121 6.10 40.75 -6.86
N ALA A 122 5.92 40.66 -5.53
CA ALA A 122 5.32 39.49 -4.89
C ALA A 122 3.89 39.20 -5.39
N LEU A 123 3.07 40.24 -5.59
CA LEU A 123 1.73 40.10 -6.17
C LEU A 123 1.77 39.68 -7.65
N SER A 124 2.76 40.15 -8.42
CA SER A 124 2.95 39.75 -9.82
C SER A 124 3.38 38.29 -9.97
N GLU A 125 4.27 37.80 -9.10
CA GLU A 125 4.72 36.40 -9.07
C GLU A 125 3.60 35.44 -8.64
N VAL A 126 2.80 35.85 -7.65
CA VAL A 126 1.61 35.09 -7.22
C VAL A 126 0.54 35.10 -8.31
N ALA A 127 0.34 36.22 -9.00
CA ALA A 127 -0.62 36.30 -10.10
C ALA A 127 -0.19 35.47 -11.32
N SER A 128 1.10 35.41 -11.65
CA SER A 128 1.60 34.61 -12.78
C SER A 128 1.55 33.10 -12.48
N GLY A 129 1.87 32.69 -11.25
CA GLY A 129 1.80 31.28 -10.84
C GLY A 129 0.38 30.71 -10.77
N LEU A 130 -0.63 31.55 -10.53
CA LEU A 130 -2.04 31.12 -10.38
C LEU A 130 -2.91 31.40 -11.60
N LEU A 131 -2.36 32.04 -12.62
CA LEU A 131 -3.09 32.45 -13.81
C LEU A 131 -3.77 31.27 -14.53
N PRO A 132 -3.13 30.10 -14.73
CA PRO A 132 -3.77 28.95 -15.37
C PRO A 132 -4.99 28.45 -14.57
N SER A 133 -4.81 28.34 -13.26
CA SER A 133 -5.86 27.88 -12.33
C SER A 133 -7.04 28.87 -12.22
N LEU A 134 -6.76 30.18 -12.25
CA LEU A 134 -7.78 31.24 -12.29
C LEU A 134 -8.54 31.28 -13.61
N MET A 135 -7.85 31.13 -14.75
CA MET A 135 -8.48 31.13 -16.08
C MET A 135 -9.49 29.99 -16.18
N TYR A 136 -9.12 28.81 -15.71
CA TYR A 136 -10.04 27.67 -15.66
C TYR A 136 -11.28 27.94 -14.79
N LEU A 137 -11.10 28.51 -13.59
CA LEU A 137 -12.24 28.82 -12.70
C LEU A 137 -13.16 29.89 -13.31
N ALA A 138 -12.59 30.88 -13.98
CA ALA A 138 -13.32 31.95 -14.65
C ALA A 138 -14.08 31.46 -15.90
N ASP A 139 -13.59 30.40 -16.56
CA ASP A 139 -14.27 29.79 -17.70
C ASP A 139 -15.52 28.99 -17.30
N ILE A 140 -15.64 28.59 -16.02
CA ILE A 140 -16.71 27.70 -15.53
C ILE A 140 -17.64 28.39 -14.52
N LEU A 141 -17.15 29.37 -13.76
CA LEU A 141 -17.89 30.00 -12.67
C LEU A 141 -17.94 31.52 -12.83
N PRO A 142 -19.11 32.14 -12.58
CA PRO A 142 -19.20 33.59 -12.43
C PRO A 142 -18.32 34.11 -11.30
N LYS A 143 -17.85 35.36 -11.39
CA LYS A 143 -17.02 36.01 -10.34
C LYS A 143 -17.67 35.91 -8.97
N GLU A 144 -18.97 36.17 -8.87
CA GLU A 144 -19.70 36.16 -7.61
C GLU A 144 -19.68 34.76 -6.98
N SER A 145 -19.74 33.71 -7.80
CA SER A 145 -19.62 32.33 -7.36
C SER A 145 -18.19 31.99 -6.90
N ILE A 146 -17.17 32.51 -7.57
CA ILE A 146 -15.76 32.33 -7.15
C ILE A 146 -15.54 33.02 -5.80
N VAL A 147 -15.94 34.29 -5.67
CA VAL A 147 -15.83 35.06 -4.42
C VAL A 147 -16.59 34.36 -3.28
N TRP A 148 -17.80 33.87 -3.56
CA TRP A 148 -18.58 33.11 -2.58
C TRP A 148 -17.86 31.84 -2.13
N LYS A 149 -17.33 31.03 -3.06
CA LYS A 149 -16.60 29.79 -2.74
C LYS A 149 -15.32 30.07 -1.95
N MET A 150 -14.60 31.15 -2.25
CA MET A 150 -13.41 31.55 -1.47
C MET A 150 -13.77 31.97 -0.05
N LYS A 151 -14.85 32.74 0.13
CA LYS A 151 -15.36 33.09 1.48
C LYS A 151 -15.79 31.83 2.24
N MET A 152 -16.49 30.90 1.59
CA MET A 152 -16.87 29.62 2.18
C MET A 152 -15.65 28.82 2.62
N LEU A 153 -14.64 28.67 1.76
CA LEU A 153 -13.41 27.95 2.06
C LEU A 153 -12.65 28.56 3.25
N ARG A 154 -12.57 29.90 3.32
CA ARG A 154 -12.00 30.62 4.46
C ARG A 154 -12.73 30.29 5.76
N THR A 155 -14.06 30.39 5.77
CA THR A 155 -14.90 30.06 6.93
C THR A 155 -14.74 28.59 7.34
N ALA A 156 -14.74 27.68 6.35
CA ALA A 156 -14.61 26.24 6.54
C ALA A 156 -13.25 25.88 7.17
N SER A 157 -12.16 26.40 6.62
CA SER A 157 -10.80 26.20 7.14
C SER A 157 -10.70 26.65 8.60
N SER A 158 -11.16 27.87 8.93
CA SER A 158 -11.13 28.37 10.31
C SER A 158 -11.96 27.53 11.28
N PHE A 159 -13.18 27.14 10.86
CA PHE A 159 -14.08 26.33 11.69
C PHE A 159 -13.47 24.97 12.03
N VAL A 160 -12.88 24.29 11.03
CA VAL A 160 -12.34 22.94 11.17
C VAL A 160 -11.03 22.95 11.94
N ASN A 161 -10.12 23.90 11.68
CA ASN A 161 -8.83 23.97 12.35
C ASN A 161 -8.95 24.06 13.87
N SER A 162 -9.97 24.76 14.38
CA SER A 162 -10.25 24.83 15.83
C SER A 162 -10.81 23.53 16.43
N ARG A 163 -11.16 22.52 15.60
CA ARG A 163 -11.88 21.31 15.99
C ARG A 163 -11.23 20.00 15.53
N LEU A 164 -10.05 20.04 14.92
CA LEU A 164 -9.35 18.82 14.46
C LEU A 164 -9.16 17.79 15.60
N HIS A 165 -8.86 18.26 16.82
CA HIS A 165 -8.74 17.43 18.02
C HIS A 165 -10.02 16.63 18.37
N ALA A 166 -11.18 17.05 17.86
CA ALA A 166 -12.45 16.36 18.10
C ALA A 166 -12.70 15.21 17.13
N VAL A 167 -11.97 15.13 16.02
CA VAL A 167 -12.11 14.10 15.00
C VAL A 167 -11.47 12.80 15.50
N LYS A 168 -12.30 11.77 15.71
CA LYS A 168 -11.87 10.41 16.08
C LYS A 168 -11.87 9.42 14.92
N ALA A 169 -12.45 9.82 13.79
CA ALA A 169 -12.60 8.99 12.60
C ALA A 169 -11.23 8.59 12.04
N GLN A 170 -11.17 7.39 11.48
CA GLN A 170 -10.03 6.96 10.68
C GLN A 170 -9.95 7.84 9.43
N THR A 171 -8.77 8.38 9.16
CA THR A 171 -8.58 9.39 8.11
C THR A 171 -7.47 8.97 7.16
N LEU A 172 -7.77 9.01 5.87
CA LEU A 172 -6.81 8.93 4.79
C LEU A 172 -6.70 10.31 4.14
N VAL A 173 -5.50 10.88 4.10
CA VAL A 173 -5.23 12.13 3.38
C VAL A 173 -4.53 11.80 2.07
N VAL A 174 -5.11 12.24 0.97
CA VAL A 174 -4.53 12.17 -0.37
C VAL A 174 -3.99 13.55 -0.71
N ALA A 175 -2.68 13.66 -0.94
CA ALA A 175 -1.99 14.91 -1.15
C ALA A 175 -1.29 14.93 -2.50
N SER A 176 -1.60 15.93 -3.30
CA SER A 176 -1.05 16.08 -4.65
C SER A 176 0.17 16.99 -4.64
N GLY A 177 1.22 16.59 -5.37
CA GLY A 177 2.52 17.27 -5.36
C GLY A 177 2.56 18.51 -6.25
N ASN A 178 1.78 18.52 -7.35
CA ASN A 178 1.64 19.65 -8.27
C ASN A 178 0.35 20.45 -8.02
N ASP A 179 -0.14 20.47 -6.77
CA ASP A 179 -1.27 21.32 -6.38
C ASP A 179 -0.83 22.79 -6.33
N GLU A 180 -1.21 23.56 -7.35
CA GLU A 180 -0.93 25.00 -7.44
C GLU A 180 -1.80 25.85 -6.50
N LEU A 181 -2.92 25.33 -6.03
CA LEU A 181 -3.92 26.09 -5.29
C LEU A 181 -3.67 26.01 -3.78
N LEU A 182 -3.44 24.80 -3.27
CA LEU A 182 -3.23 24.53 -1.86
C LEU A 182 -1.85 23.89 -1.66
N PRO A 183 -1.16 24.19 -0.54
CA PRO A 183 0.05 23.47 -0.16
C PRO A 183 -0.31 22.07 0.37
N SER A 184 -0.83 21.20 -0.50
CA SER A 184 -1.48 19.93 -0.13
C SER A 184 -0.53 18.95 0.55
N ARG A 185 0.74 18.92 0.12
CA ARG A 185 1.78 18.11 0.77
C ARG A 185 2.00 18.53 2.23
N ASP A 186 2.32 19.80 2.48
CA ASP A 186 2.56 20.32 3.84
C ASP A 186 1.30 20.24 4.71
N GLU A 187 0.13 20.39 4.10
CA GLU A 187 -1.13 20.25 4.79
C GLU A 187 -1.39 18.82 5.25
N ALA A 188 -1.11 17.83 4.41
CA ALA A 188 -1.26 16.44 4.78
C ALA A 188 -0.33 16.05 5.94
N GLU A 189 0.90 16.52 5.93
CA GLU A 189 1.85 16.33 7.03
C GLU A 189 1.36 16.98 8.33
N ARG A 190 0.80 18.19 8.26
CA ARG A 190 0.20 18.86 9.42
C ARG A 190 -1.01 18.09 9.95
N LEU A 191 -1.90 17.65 9.07
CA LEU A 191 -3.08 16.87 9.45
C LEU A 191 -2.67 15.55 10.09
N ARG A 192 -1.64 14.88 9.55
CA ARG A 192 -1.06 13.67 10.16
C ARG A 192 -0.58 13.91 11.59
N GLY A 193 0.13 15.01 11.82
CA GLY A 193 0.59 15.38 13.17
C GLY A 193 -0.52 15.82 14.14
N THR A 194 -1.73 16.13 13.64
CA THR A 194 -2.84 16.68 14.44
C THR A 194 -3.95 15.67 14.70
N LEU A 195 -4.28 14.84 13.71
CA LEU A 195 -5.35 13.85 13.77
C LEU A 195 -4.85 12.56 14.41
N LYS A 196 -5.71 11.89 15.19
CA LYS A 196 -5.31 10.71 15.97
C LYS A 196 -5.04 9.46 15.12
N LYS A 197 -5.76 9.30 14.01
CA LYS A 197 -5.70 8.15 13.10
C LYS A 197 -5.67 8.67 11.67
N CYS A 198 -4.47 8.92 11.15
CA CYS A 198 -4.27 9.62 9.90
C CYS A 198 -3.15 8.99 9.07
N ARG A 199 -3.53 8.31 7.99
CA ARG A 199 -2.58 7.95 6.92
C ARG A 199 -2.50 9.08 5.91
N VAL A 200 -1.34 9.19 5.27
CA VAL A 200 -1.11 10.12 4.17
C VAL A 200 -0.62 9.33 2.96
N ARG A 201 -1.09 9.69 1.77
CA ARG A 201 -0.57 9.22 0.49
C ARG A 201 -0.23 10.42 -0.39
N HIS A 202 1.02 10.47 -0.83
CA HIS A 202 1.56 11.54 -1.63
C HIS A 202 1.58 11.13 -3.10
N PHE A 203 0.97 11.94 -3.96
CA PHE A 203 0.89 11.73 -5.39
C PHE A 203 1.68 12.84 -6.07
N ARG A 204 2.95 12.57 -6.37
CA ARG A 204 3.95 13.58 -6.75
C ARG A 204 3.54 14.39 -7.98
N ASP A 205 2.99 13.73 -8.98
CA ASP A 205 2.81 14.32 -10.31
C ASP A 205 1.39 14.88 -10.54
N ASN A 206 0.48 14.64 -9.60
CA ASN A 206 -0.92 15.04 -9.70
C ASN A 206 -1.17 16.49 -9.25
N GLY A 207 -2.22 17.10 -9.80
CA GLY A 207 -2.67 18.45 -9.49
C GLY A 207 -3.79 18.52 -8.45
N HIS A 208 -4.40 19.70 -8.31
CA HIS A 208 -5.45 19.92 -7.31
C HIS A 208 -6.69 19.03 -7.48
N LYS A 209 -6.99 18.59 -8.71
CA LYS A 209 -8.20 17.83 -9.06
C LYS A 209 -7.89 16.37 -9.34
N ILE A 210 -7.06 15.77 -8.50
CA ILE A 210 -6.58 14.40 -8.65
C ILE A 210 -7.72 13.38 -8.87
N LEU A 211 -8.92 13.62 -8.34
CA LEU A 211 -10.08 12.73 -8.55
C LEU A 211 -10.58 12.69 -10.00
N LEU A 212 -10.18 13.64 -10.85
CA LEU A 212 -10.54 13.74 -12.26
C LEU A 212 -9.35 13.45 -13.20
N GLU A 213 -8.17 13.20 -12.64
CA GLU A 213 -6.95 12.99 -13.42
C GLU A 213 -6.80 11.52 -13.83
N ASP A 214 -6.39 11.28 -15.06
CA ASP A 214 -6.09 9.95 -15.55
C ASP A 214 -4.92 9.34 -14.74
N GLY A 215 -5.05 8.05 -14.40
CA GLY A 215 -4.02 7.31 -13.66
C GLY A 215 -4.19 7.33 -12.13
N PHE A 216 -5.08 8.15 -11.57
CA PHE A 216 -5.47 8.05 -10.17
C PHE A 216 -6.70 7.17 -9.98
N ASP A 217 -6.62 6.20 -9.07
CA ASP A 217 -7.76 5.38 -8.67
C ASP A 217 -7.98 5.43 -7.15
N LEU A 218 -9.12 6.02 -6.76
CA LEU A 218 -9.47 6.23 -5.36
C LEU A 218 -9.65 4.90 -4.61
N VAL A 219 -10.18 3.88 -5.29
CA VAL A 219 -10.48 2.58 -4.69
C VAL A 219 -9.19 1.86 -4.33
N THR A 220 -8.26 1.80 -5.26
CA THR A 220 -6.90 1.26 -5.12
C THR A 220 -6.17 1.99 -4.01
N THR A 221 -6.30 3.31 -3.94
CA THR A 221 -5.71 4.12 -2.85
C THR A 221 -6.28 3.74 -1.48
N ILE A 222 -7.60 3.55 -1.36
CA ILE A 222 -8.24 3.11 -0.10
C ILE A 222 -7.84 1.67 0.25
N LYS A 223 -7.77 0.76 -0.74
CA LYS A 223 -7.31 -0.63 -0.57
C LYS A 223 -5.86 -0.68 -0.09
N GLY A 224 -4.98 0.09 -0.73
CA GLY A 224 -3.56 0.22 -0.40
C GLY A 224 -3.34 0.78 1.00
N ALA A 225 -4.09 1.81 1.39
CA ALA A 225 -4.06 2.33 2.75
C ALA A 225 -4.52 1.31 3.81
N GLY A 226 -5.22 0.23 3.41
CA GLY A 226 -5.80 -0.75 4.33
C GLY A 226 -7.05 -0.24 5.04
N ASP A 227 -7.68 0.81 4.50
CA ASP A 227 -8.78 1.53 5.14
C ASP A 227 -10.16 1.05 4.68
N TYR A 228 -10.21 0.15 3.69
CA TYR A 228 -11.45 -0.49 3.27
C TYR A 228 -11.93 -1.52 4.31
N ARG A 229 -13.16 -1.35 4.80
CA ARG A 229 -13.84 -2.26 5.72
C ARG A 229 -15.35 -2.17 5.55
N ARG A 230 -16.05 -3.29 5.77
CA ARG A 230 -17.52 -3.36 5.65
C ARG A 230 -18.22 -3.32 7.00
N SER A 231 -17.45 -3.46 8.08
CA SER A 231 -17.93 -3.45 9.46
C SER A 231 -17.11 -2.49 10.32
N ARG A 232 -17.45 -2.40 11.62
CA ARG A 232 -16.75 -1.56 12.61
C ARG A 232 -15.25 -1.82 12.73
N GLN A 233 -14.80 -3.03 12.38
CA GLN A 233 -13.40 -3.40 12.34
C GLN A 233 -13.04 -3.94 10.96
N THR A 234 -11.80 -3.70 10.54
CA THR A 234 -11.27 -4.26 9.30
C THR A 234 -11.11 -5.77 9.43
N ASP A 235 -11.75 -6.51 8.53
CA ASP A 235 -11.52 -7.94 8.35
C ASP A 235 -10.68 -8.18 7.09
N TYR A 236 -9.38 -8.34 7.25
CA TYR A 236 -8.44 -8.50 6.13
C TYR A 236 -8.73 -9.71 5.22
N VAL A 237 -9.53 -10.66 5.67
CA VAL A 237 -9.94 -11.83 4.86
C VAL A 237 -11.27 -11.55 4.18
N LEU A 238 -12.31 -11.22 4.95
CA LEU A 238 -13.68 -11.09 4.43
C LEU A 238 -13.93 -9.74 3.73
N ASP A 239 -13.23 -8.68 4.13
CA ASP A 239 -13.32 -7.38 3.47
C ASP A 239 -12.49 -7.33 2.18
N PHE A 240 -11.59 -8.28 1.95
CA PHE A 240 -10.75 -8.32 0.74
C PHE A 240 -11.58 -8.19 -0.54
N LEU A 241 -11.05 -7.41 -1.48
CA LEU A 241 -11.63 -7.21 -2.81
C LEU A 241 -10.66 -7.81 -3.83
N PRO A 242 -11.16 -8.60 -4.80
CA PRO A 242 -10.35 -9.08 -5.90
C PRO A 242 -9.58 -7.95 -6.60
N LEU A 243 -8.44 -8.32 -7.18
CA LEU A 243 -7.61 -7.42 -7.98
C LEU A 243 -8.34 -7.01 -9.25
N SER A 244 -8.20 -5.74 -9.63
CA SER A 244 -8.47 -5.31 -11.01
C SER A 244 -7.29 -5.67 -11.92
N ASP A 245 -7.53 -5.67 -13.23
CA ASP A 245 -6.47 -5.92 -14.22
C ASP A 245 -5.36 -4.86 -14.13
N ASP A 246 -5.72 -3.60 -13.88
CA ASP A 246 -4.76 -2.50 -13.70
C ASP A 246 -3.92 -2.67 -12.42
N GLU A 247 -4.52 -3.12 -11.32
CA GLU A 247 -3.77 -3.42 -10.10
C GLU A 247 -2.79 -4.59 -10.29
N LEU A 248 -3.20 -5.62 -11.05
CA LEU A 248 -2.33 -6.74 -11.39
C LEU A 248 -1.17 -6.30 -12.29
N GLU A 249 -1.44 -5.48 -13.30
CA GLU A 249 -0.39 -4.97 -14.19
C GLU A 249 0.59 -4.08 -13.43
N LYS A 250 0.12 -3.21 -12.54
CA LYS A 250 0.98 -2.42 -11.63
C LYS A 250 1.83 -3.31 -10.73
N ALA A 251 1.28 -4.43 -10.26
CA ALA A 251 2.04 -5.39 -9.47
C ALA A 251 3.15 -6.05 -10.28
N ILE A 252 2.86 -6.44 -11.52
CA ILE A 252 3.83 -7.03 -12.45
C ILE A 252 4.91 -6.00 -12.81
N ASP A 253 4.53 -4.75 -13.08
CA ASP A 253 5.46 -3.69 -13.48
C ASP A 253 6.40 -3.29 -12.33
N ARG A 254 5.92 -3.28 -11.08
CA ARG A 254 6.77 -3.05 -9.89
C ARG A 254 7.97 -3.99 -9.83
N ASP A 255 7.73 -5.27 -10.13
CA ASP A 255 8.74 -6.32 -10.06
C ASP A 255 9.37 -6.62 -11.43
N ARG A 256 9.09 -5.82 -12.46
CA ARG A 256 9.52 -6.08 -13.84
C ARG A 256 11.03 -6.12 -13.99
N LEU A 257 11.74 -5.18 -13.37
CA LEU A 257 13.20 -5.16 -13.43
C LEU A 257 13.81 -6.37 -12.74
N LEU A 258 13.28 -6.74 -11.57
CA LEU A 258 13.73 -7.92 -10.83
C LEU A 258 13.43 -9.20 -11.61
N THR A 259 12.22 -9.34 -12.14
CA THR A 259 11.79 -10.50 -12.94
C THR A 259 12.61 -10.61 -14.22
N PHE A 260 12.88 -9.49 -14.90
CA PHE A 260 13.78 -9.48 -16.06
C PHE A 260 15.21 -9.91 -15.68
N ALA A 261 15.74 -9.35 -14.60
CA ALA A 261 17.09 -9.67 -14.13
C ALA A 261 17.21 -11.13 -13.69
N THR A 262 16.18 -11.71 -13.08
CA THR A 262 16.20 -13.05 -12.47
C THR A 262 15.57 -14.16 -13.29
N ASP A 263 14.82 -13.83 -14.35
CA ASP A 263 14.08 -14.76 -15.21
C ASP A 263 13.60 -16.04 -14.48
N PRO A 264 12.62 -15.90 -13.57
CA PRO A 264 12.24 -16.94 -12.62
C PRO A 264 11.86 -18.27 -13.27
N VAL A 265 12.50 -19.36 -12.83
CA VAL A 265 12.13 -20.73 -13.21
C VAL A 265 11.19 -21.32 -12.17
N MET A 266 9.99 -21.75 -12.60
CA MET A 266 9.05 -22.43 -11.74
C MET A 266 8.97 -23.92 -12.08
N LEU A 267 9.19 -24.77 -11.08
CA LEU A 267 9.07 -26.22 -11.15
C LEU A 267 8.00 -26.71 -10.16
N SER A 268 7.33 -27.81 -10.47
CA SER A 268 6.40 -28.47 -9.55
C SER A 268 6.50 -29.99 -9.64
N THR A 269 6.15 -30.65 -8.54
CA THR A 269 6.19 -32.12 -8.42
C THR A 269 4.81 -32.69 -8.69
N LEU A 270 4.73 -33.62 -9.65
CA LEU A 270 3.50 -34.34 -9.98
C LEU A 270 3.18 -35.43 -8.93
N PRO A 271 1.94 -35.95 -8.89
CA PRO A 271 1.54 -37.00 -7.94
C PRO A 271 2.31 -38.33 -8.06
N ASP A 272 3.03 -38.56 -9.17
CA ASP A 272 3.90 -39.70 -9.36
C ASP A 272 5.35 -39.45 -8.92
N GLY A 273 5.62 -38.28 -8.32
CA GLY A 273 6.94 -37.85 -7.86
C GLY A 273 7.81 -37.20 -8.94
N LYS A 274 7.33 -37.09 -10.18
CA LYS A 274 8.10 -36.47 -11.27
C LYS A 274 8.13 -34.95 -11.14
N ILE A 275 9.32 -34.36 -11.18
CA ILE A 275 9.49 -32.90 -11.25
C ILE A 275 9.30 -32.46 -12.70
N VAL A 276 8.51 -31.41 -12.91
CA VAL A 276 8.26 -30.82 -14.22
C VAL A 276 8.40 -29.30 -14.19
N ARG A 277 8.76 -28.71 -15.34
CA ARG A 277 8.69 -27.26 -15.53
C ARG A 277 7.23 -26.79 -15.53
N GLY A 278 6.98 -25.68 -14.87
CA GLY A 278 5.66 -25.09 -14.67
C GLY A 278 5.00 -25.53 -13.36
N LEU A 279 3.70 -25.26 -13.26
CA LEU A 279 2.91 -25.35 -12.02
C LEU A 279 1.86 -26.46 -12.05
N ALA A 280 2.03 -27.46 -12.93
CA ALA A 280 1.07 -28.55 -13.13
C ALA A 280 0.89 -29.45 -11.88
N GLY A 281 1.87 -29.50 -10.99
CA GLY A 281 1.81 -30.23 -9.72
C GLY A 281 0.97 -29.54 -8.63
N LEU A 282 0.57 -28.27 -8.82
CA LEU A 282 -0.24 -27.58 -7.82
C LEU A 282 -1.70 -28.06 -7.84
N PRO A 283 -2.35 -28.21 -6.66
CA PRO A 283 -3.79 -28.41 -6.56
C PRO A 283 -4.55 -27.26 -7.23
N ARG A 284 -5.73 -27.57 -7.77
CA ARG A 284 -6.61 -26.56 -8.41
C ARG A 284 -7.60 -25.91 -7.44
N ALA A 285 -7.77 -26.47 -6.24
CA ALA A 285 -8.73 -25.99 -5.25
C ALA A 285 -8.13 -26.08 -3.85
N GLY A 286 -8.50 -25.13 -3.00
CA GLY A 286 -8.07 -25.08 -1.60
C GLY A 286 -9.00 -25.80 -0.60
N PRO A 287 -8.66 -25.75 0.70
CA PRO A 287 -7.56 -24.95 1.27
C PRO A 287 -6.18 -25.54 0.99
N VAL A 288 -5.23 -24.69 0.61
CA VAL A 288 -3.82 -25.05 0.42
C VAL A 288 -2.95 -24.17 1.32
N LEU A 289 -1.94 -24.76 1.93
CA LEU A 289 -0.91 -24.05 2.70
C LEU A 289 0.45 -24.25 2.02
N LEU A 290 0.93 -23.19 1.35
CA LEU A 290 2.29 -23.12 0.82
C LEU A 290 3.24 -22.79 1.97
N VAL A 291 4.23 -23.65 2.21
CA VAL A 291 5.21 -23.51 3.30
C VAL A 291 6.62 -23.56 2.72
N GLY A 292 7.44 -22.54 2.98
CA GLY A 292 8.79 -22.47 2.41
C GLY A 292 9.75 -21.58 3.18
N TYR A 293 10.90 -21.34 2.57
CA TYR A 293 11.94 -20.41 3.03
C TYR A 293 11.69 -18.99 2.53
N HIS A 294 11.82 -18.01 3.42
CA HIS A 294 11.68 -16.59 3.08
C HIS A 294 13.03 -15.99 2.70
N MET A 295 13.20 -15.64 1.42
CA MET A 295 14.45 -14.99 0.98
C MET A 295 14.56 -13.58 1.57
N LEU A 296 15.79 -13.06 1.56
CA LEU A 296 16.14 -11.70 1.94
C LEU A 296 15.15 -10.69 1.37
N MET A 297 14.60 -9.86 2.26
CA MET A 297 13.59 -8.84 1.97
C MET A 297 12.30 -9.34 1.29
N GLY A 298 12.13 -10.65 1.12
CA GLY A 298 11.03 -11.22 0.35
C GLY A 298 11.15 -11.03 -1.16
N PHE A 299 12.37 -11.01 -1.72
CA PHE A 299 12.57 -10.82 -3.17
C PHE A 299 11.81 -11.85 -4.04
N GLU A 300 11.51 -13.02 -3.50
CA GLU A 300 10.73 -14.05 -4.17
C GLU A 300 9.25 -13.70 -4.34
N LEU A 301 8.69 -12.84 -3.48
CA LEU A 301 7.24 -12.67 -3.33
C LEU A 301 6.57 -12.17 -4.60
N GLY A 302 7.17 -11.18 -5.25
CA GLY A 302 6.68 -10.59 -6.49
C GLY A 302 6.53 -11.64 -7.59
N PRO A 303 7.64 -12.24 -8.04
CA PRO A 303 7.63 -13.34 -9.01
C PRO A 303 6.73 -14.51 -8.63
N LEU A 304 6.74 -14.91 -7.35
CA LEU A 304 5.94 -16.03 -6.85
C LEU A 304 4.43 -15.75 -6.99
N VAL A 305 3.96 -14.65 -6.40
CA VAL A 305 2.53 -14.36 -6.32
C VAL A 305 1.97 -13.99 -7.68
N THR A 306 2.65 -13.09 -8.42
CA THR A 306 2.19 -12.67 -9.75
C THR A 306 2.34 -13.80 -10.78
N GLY A 307 3.43 -14.56 -10.72
CA GLY A 307 3.69 -15.67 -11.65
C GLY A 307 2.71 -16.83 -11.48
N VAL A 308 2.39 -17.22 -10.23
CA VAL A 308 1.37 -18.25 -9.97
C VAL A 308 -0.01 -17.75 -10.42
N LEU A 309 -0.39 -16.52 -10.05
CA LEU A 309 -1.68 -15.95 -10.43
C LEU A 309 -1.85 -15.89 -11.95
N ARG A 310 -0.85 -15.37 -12.68
CA ARG A 310 -0.90 -15.24 -14.15
C ARG A 310 -0.95 -16.60 -14.85
N SER A 311 -0.25 -17.60 -14.33
CA SER A 311 -0.11 -18.91 -15.00
C SER A 311 -1.24 -19.88 -14.67
N THR A 312 -1.91 -19.71 -13.53
CA THR A 312 -2.88 -20.70 -13.03
C THR A 312 -4.23 -20.11 -12.63
N GLY A 313 -4.33 -18.79 -12.49
CA GLY A 313 -5.49 -18.12 -11.89
C GLY A 313 -5.58 -18.26 -10.37
N ILE A 314 -4.63 -18.94 -9.72
CA ILE A 314 -4.61 -19.14 -8.27
C ILE A 314 -4.09 -17.87 -7.59
N HIS A 315 -4.92 -17.26 -6.75
CA HIS A 315 -4.51 -16.11 -5.94
C HIS A 315 -3.97 -16.55 -4.58
N ILE A 316 -2.68 -16.33 -4.36
CA ILE A 316 -2.00 -16.62 -3.10
C ILE A 316 -2.19 -15.47 -2.12
N ARG A 317 -2.62 -15.80 -0.88
CA ARG A 317 -2.80 -14.87 0.24
C ARG A 317 -1.70 -15.06 1.27
N GLY A 318 -0.75 -14.12 1.33
CA GLY A 318 0.40 -14.20 2.24
C GLY A 318 0.11 -13.73 3.67
N LEU A 319 0.62 -14.47 4.67
CA LEU A 319 0.64 -14.04 6.06
C LEU A 319 1.85 -13.12 6.30
N ALA A 320 1.60 -11.83 6.46
CA ALA A 320 2.63 -10.78 6.53
C ALA A 320 2.78 -10.20 7.95
N HIS A 321 3.94 -9.64 8.23
CA HIS A 321 4.24 -9.04 9.53
C HIS A 321 3.31 -7.82 9.80
N PRO A 322 2.72 -7.64 11.01
CA PRO A 322 1.81 -6.54 11.32
C PRO A 322 2.40 -5.14 11.10
N PHE A 323 3.74 -5.03 11.12
CA PHE A 323 4.44 -3.79 10.75
C PHE A 323 4.02 -3.27 9.36
N MET A 324 3.69 -4.15 8.42
CA MET A 324 3.22 -3.75 7.09
C MET A 324 1.80 -3.19 7.09
N PHE A 325 1.07 -3.20 8.20
CA PHE A 325 -0.33 -2.77 8.30
C PHE A 325 -0.53 -1.64 9.30
N ASN A 326 0.48 -1.27 10.09
CA ASN A 326 0.33 -0.24 11.11
C ASN A 326 0.59 1.16 10.54
N GLU A 327 -0.21 2.13 10.96
CA GLU A 327 -0.04 3.54 10.56
C GLU A 327 1.30 4.13 11.05
N SER A 328 1.75 3.75 12.25
CA SER A 328 3.04 4.21 12.79
C SER A 328 4.23 3.73 11.95
N SER A 329 4.14 2.52 11.40
CA SER A 329 5.17 1.96 10.53
C SER A 329 5.30 2.70 9.21
N ASP A 330 4.18 3.17 8.62
CA ASP A 330 4.20 4.01 7.41
C ASP A 330 5.01 5.32 7.63
N GLN A 331 5.17 5.80 8.87
CA GLN A 331 5.92 7.02 9.22
C GLN A 331 7.43 6.79 9.36
N LEU A 332 7.85 5.55 9.55
CA LEU A 332 9.27 5.18 9.73
C LEU A 332 9.99 4.96 8.39
N ILE A 333 9.24 4.99 7.28
CA ILE A 333 9.72 4.65 5.95
C ILE A 333 9.67 5.90 5.06
N PRO A 334 10.65 6.12 4.16
CA PRO A 334 10.67 7.29 3.29
C PRO A 334 9.43 7.46 2.41
N ASP A 335 8.86 6.35 1.94
CA ASP A 335 7.59 6.32 1.22
C ASP A 335 6.55 5.53 2.02
N SER A 336 5.50 6.24 2.43
CA SER A 336 4.39 5.72 3.23
C SER A 336 3.47 4.77 2.46
N SER A 337 3.59 4.70 1.13
CA SER A 337 2.85 3.79 0.26
C SER A 337 3.58 2.47 -0.03
N ASN A 338 4.81 2.29 0.48
CA ASN A 338 5.65 1.12 0.18
C ASN A 338 4.99 -0.25 0.42
N TYR A 339 4.05 -0.32 1.37
CA TYR A 339 3.33 -1.56 1.69
C TYR A 339 1.96 -1.69 1.01
N ASP A 340 1.51 -0.67 0.29
CA ASP A 340 0.17 -0.62 -0.28
C ASP A 340 -0.06 -1.76 -1.27
N LEU A 341 0.92 -2.04 -2.14
CA LEU A 341 0.80 -3.12 -3.09
C LEU A 341 0.66 -4.49 -2.40
N HIS A 342 1.38 -4.74 -1.30
CA HIS A 342 1.22 -6.01 -0.58
C HIS A 342 -0.20 -6.16 -0.04
N ARG A 343 -0.80 -5.08 0.47
CA ARG A 343 -2.20 -5.07 0.95
C ARG A 343 -3.20 -5.24 -0.20
N ILE A 344 -2.96 -4.58 -1.34
CA ILE A 344 -3.75 -4.70 -2.58
C ILE A 344 -3.71 -6.14 -3.10
N MET A 345 -2.53 -6.75 -3.13
CA MET A 345 -2.31 -8.15 -3.50
C MET A 345 -2.84 -9.16 -2.48
N GLY A 346 -3.45 -8.69 -1.39
CA GLY A 346 -4.17 -9.52 -0.43
C GLY A 346 -3.32 -10.09 0.69
N ALA A 347 -2.15 -9.52 0.99
CA ALA A 347 -1.42 -9.85 2.21
C ALA A 347 -2.29 -9.58 3.45
N VAL A 348 -2.17 -10.43 4.46
CA VAL A 348 -2.98 -10.40 5.67
C VAL A 348 -2.06 -10.39 6.89
N PRO A 349 -2.29 -9.57 7.94
CA PRO A 349 -1.44 -9.57 9.12
C PRO A 349 -1.49 -10.94 9.79
N VAL A 350 -0.31 -11.48 10.11
CA VAL A 350 -0.18 -12.82 10.70
C VAL A 350 -0.81 -12.85 12.10
N THR A 351 -1.92 -13.56 12.21
CA THR A 351 -2.60 -13.86 13.48
C THR A 351 -3.28 -15.22 13.37
N ALA A 352 -3.50 -15.90 14.50
CA ALA A 352 -4.23 -17.17 14.50
C ALA A 352 -5.65 -17.04 13.92
N VAL A 353 -6.31 -15.90 14.15
CA VAL A 353 -7.67 -15.60 13.65
C VAL A 353 -7.66 -15.45 12.13
N ASN A 354 -6.74 -14.67 11.58
CA ASN A 354 -6.66 -14.47 10.13
C ASN A 354 -6.24 -15.75 9.41
N PHE A 355 -5.29 -16.50 9.99
CA PHE A 355 -4.87 -17.78 9.43
C PHE A 355 -6.03 -18.79 9.42
N TYR A 356 -6.79 -18.87 10.51
CA TYR A 356 -8.02 -19.66 10.58
C TYR A 356 -9.02 -19.26 9.48
N LYS A 357 -9.29 -17.96 9.32
CA LYS A 357 -10.26 -17.46 8.33
C LYS A 357 -9.84 -17.76 6.89
N LEU A 358 -8.57 -17.58 6.56
CA LEU A 358 -8.07 -17.89 5.21
C LEU A 358 -8.29 -19.35 4.85
N LEU A 359 -7.97 -20.27 5.77
CA LEU A 359 -8.19 -21.70 5.55
C LEU A 359 -9.68 -22.07 5.54
N SER A 360 -10.51 -21.44 6.37
CA SER A 360 -11.97 -21.67 6.35
C SER A 360 -12.62 -21.23 5.04
N GLU A 361 -12.12 -20.13 4.46
CA GLU A 361 -12.51 -19.62 3.13
C GLU A 361 -11.82 -20.36 1.97
N LYS A 362 -11.20 -21.52 2.25
CA LYS A 362 -10.56 -22.42 1.27
C LYS A 362 -9.51 -21.73 0.38
N GLN A 363 -8.83 -20.72 0.91
CA GLN A 363 -7.83 -19.94 0.18
C GLN A 363 -6.50 -20.71 0.01
N PHE A 364 -5.66 -20.24 -0.91
CA PHE A 364 -4.25 -20.60 -0.98
C PHE A 364 -3.48 -19.64 -0.07
N VAL A 365 -2.90 -20.18 0.99
CA VAL A 365 -2.21 -19.40 2.03
C VAL A 365 -0.71 -19.59 1.89
N LEU A 366 0.04 -18.49 1.89
CA LEU A 366 1.50 -18.52 1.94
C LEU A 366 1.98 -18.24 3.37
N LEU A 367 2.77 -19.16 3.90
CA LEU A 367 3.34 -19.10 5.24
C LEU A 367 4.86 -19.34 5.19
N TYR A 368 5.61 -18.41 5.76
CA TYR A 368 7.01 -18.60 6.11
C TYR A 368 7.11 -18.79 7.63
N PRO A 369 7.37 -20.01 8.14
CA PRO A 369 7.43 -20.23 9.58
C PRO A 369 8.52 -19.41 10.28
N GLY A 370 9.67 -19.15 9.65
CA GLY A 370 10.68 -18.25 10.23
C GLY A 370 10.29 -16.77 10.15
N GLY A 371 9.47 -16.37 9.18
CA GLY A 371 8.91 -15.03 9.06
C GLY A 371 10.01 -13.96 8.88
N ALA A 372 9.90 -12.84 9.59
CA ALA A 372 10.84 -11.73 9.48
C ALA A 372 12.30 -12.11 9.80
N ARG A 373 12.54 -13.13 10.64
CA ARG A 373 13.89 -13.60 10.99
C ARG A 373 14.62 -14.23 9.79
N GLU A 374 13.87 -14.88 8.89
CA GLU A 374 14.38 -15.41 7.63
C GLU A 374 14.51 -14.28 6.60
N ALA A 375 13.48 -13.44 6.44
CA ALA A 375 13.53 -12.31 5.50
C ALA A 375 14.63 -11.27 5.81
N LEU A 376 15.08 -11.20 7.05
CA LEU A 376 16.15 -10.32 7.53
C LEU A 376 17.31 -11.14 8.09
N HIS A 377 17.62 -12.28 7.45
CA HIS A 377 18.74 -13.11 7.84
C HIS A 377 20.07 -12.33 7.78
N ARG A 378 21.06 -12.79 8.54
CA ARG A 378 22.39 -12.19 8.67
C ARG A 378 23.39 -12.87 7.74
N LYS A 379 24.63 -12.36 7.72
CA LYS A 379 25.67 -12.86 6.80
C LYS A 379 25.95 -14.35 7.06
N GLY A 380 25.93 -15.17 6.01
CA GLY A 380 26.18 -16.61 6.12
C GLY A 380 24.98 -17.42 6.59
N GLU A 381 23.81 -16.80 6.71
CA GLU A 381 22.55 -17.42 7.11
C GLU A 381 21.60 -17.65 5.92
N GLU A 382 22.05 -17.41 4.69
CA GLU A 382 21.30 -17.64 3.46
C GLU A 382 20.77 -19.08 3.46
N TYR A 383 19.50 -19.25 3.09
CA TYR A 383 18.83 -20.56 3.02
C TYR A 383 18.67 -21.33 4.35
N ARG A 384 18.91 -20.71 5.50
CA ARG A 384 18.68 -21.35 6.81
C ARG A 384 17.24 -21.16 7.27
N LEU A 385 16.64 -22.25 7.74
CA LEU A 385 15.26 -22.25 8.28
C LEU A 385 15.24 -21.93 9.79
N PHE A 386 14.74 -20.75 10.14
CA PHE A 386 14.59 -20.28 11.53
C PHE A 386 13.18 -20.55 12.06
N TRP A 387 12.75 -21.80 11.94
CA TRP A 387 11.40 -22.26 12.23
C TRP A 387 11.13 -22.41 13.75
N PRO A 388 9.96 -21.99 14.26
CA PRO A 388 9.58 -22.13 15.68
C PRO A 388 9.61 -23.59 16.15
N GLU A 389 9.68 -23.82 17.44
CA GLU A 389 9.63 -25.21 17.96
C GLU A 389 8.21 -25.80 17.85
N GLN A 390 7.20 -24.94 17.88
CA GLN A 390 5.79 -25.34 17.95
C GLN A 390 5.20 -25.66 16.58
N SER A 391 4.55 -26.82 16.46
CA SER A 391 3.87 -27.33 15.27
C SER A 391 2.46 -26.77 15.02
N GLU A 392 2.19 -25.54 15.47
CA GLU A 392 0.82 -24.99 15.46
C GLU A 392 0.22 -24.84 14.06
N PHE A 393 1.03 -24.55 13.04
CA PHE A 393 0.50 -24.43 11.68
C PHE A 393 0.03 -25.78 11.12
N VAL A 394 0.66 -26.89 11.49
CA VAL A 394 0.25 -28.24 11.08
C VAL A 394 -1.09 -28.59 11.70
N ARG A 395 -1.26 -28.26 12.99
CA ARG A 395 -2.52 -28.45 13.71
C ARG A 395 -3.63 -27.60 13.09
N MET A 396 -3.34 -26.35 12.71
CA MET A 396 -4.30 -25.50 12.01
C MET A 396 -4.65 -26.04 10.62
N ALA A 397 -3.66 -26.42 9.80
CA ALA A 397 -3.87 -26.99 8.47
C ALA A 397 -4.75 -28.24 8.53
N SER A 398 -4.43 -29.17 9.43
CA SER A 398 -5.19 -30.40 9.62
C SER A 398 -6.64 -30.15 10.00
N ARG A 399 -6.93 -29.13 10.84
CA ARG A 399 -8.30 -28.79 11.25
C ARG A 399 -9.23 -28.48 10.06
N PHE A 400 -8.67 -28.01 8.94
CA PHE A 400 -9.41 -27.69 7.73
C PHE A 400 -9.20 -28.69 6.59
N GLY A 401 -8.44 -29.76 6.85
CA GLY A 401 -8.02 -30.72 5.82
C GLY A 401 -7.24 -30.04 4.69
N ALA A 402 -6.42 -29.03 5.02
CA ALA A 402 -5.64 -28.30 4.03
C ALA A 402 -4.49 -29.13 3.49
N THR A 403 -4.27 -29.07 2.18
CA THR A 403 -3.09 -29.67 1.55
C THR A 403 -1.89 -28.78 1.82
N ILE A 404 -0.85 -29.33 2.44
CA ILE A 404 0.41 -28.60 2.69
C ILE A 404 1.33 -28.82 1.49
N ILE A 405 1.86 -27.76 0.91
CA ILE A 405 2.84 -27.85 -0.18
C ILE A 405 4.15 -27.25 0.32
N PRO A 406 5.15 -28.07 0.66
CA PRO A 406 6.50 -27.58 0.91
C PRO A 406 7.06 -27.02 -0.41
N PHE A 407 7.72 -25.87 -0.35
CA PHE A 407 8.39 -25.32 -1.52
C PHE A 407 9.75 -24.72 -1.16
N GLY A 408 10.66 -24.77 -2.12
CA GLY A 408 11.99 -24.15 -2.05
C GLY A 408 12.11 -23.02 -3.05
N VAL A 409 12.93 -22.03 -2.70
CA VAL A 409 13.35 -20.95 -3.59
C VAL A 409 14.83 -20.64 -3.37
N VAL A 410 15.57 -20.42 -4.47
CA VAL A 410 16.98 -20.01 -4.44
C VAL A 410 17.30 -18.94 -5.47
N GLY A 411 18.33 -18.14 -5.22
CA GLY A 411 18.86 -17.13 -6.14
C GLY A 411 19.09 -15.75 -5.52
N GLU A 412 18.76 -15.52 -4.25
CA GLU A 412 19.05 -14.24 -3.57
C GLU A 412 20.56 -13.92 -3.56
N ASP A 413 21.39 -14.94 -3.37
CA ASP A 413 22.86 -14.85 -3.37
C ASP A 413 23.45 -14.59 -4.77
N ASP A 414 22.64 -14.78 -5.82
CA ASP A 414 23.02 -14.54 -7.20
C ASP A 414 22.75 -13.10 -7.67
N ILE A 415 22.00 -12.30 -6.90
CA ILE A 415 21.67 -10.91 -7.28
C ILE A 415 22.34 -9.86 -6.41
N CYS A 416 22.69 -10.19 -5.17
CA CYS A 416 23.35 -9.27 -4.26
C CYS A 416 24.20 -9.96 -3.19
N ASP A 417 25.16 -9.22 -2.65
CA ASP A 417 25.84 -9.54 -1.39
C ASP A 417 25.33 -8.62 -0.27
N MET A 418 25.18 -9.16 0.94
CA MET A 418 24.91 -8.34 2.12
C MET A 418 26.18 -7.63 2.59
N LEU A 419 26.19 -6.30 2.48
CA LEU A 419 27.31 -5.47 2.88
C LEU A 419 27.32 -5.22 4.39
N LEU A 420 26.17 -4.87 4.97
CA LEU A 420 25.99 -4.66 6.41
C LEU A 420 24.76 -5.45 6.86
N ASP A 421 24.94 -6.31 7.86
CA ASP A 421 23.83 -6.96 8.56
C ASP A 421 23.46 -6.17 9.83
N TYR A 422 22.46 -6.66 10.58
CA TYR A 422 22.05 -6.07 11.85
C TYR A 422 23.20 -5.80 12.83
N ASN A 423 24.12 -6.75 12.98
CA ASN A 423 25.21 -6.63 13.95
C ASN A 423 26.19 -5.53 13.53
N ASP A 424 26.37 -5.32 12.24
CA ASP A 424 27.18 -4.22 11.71
C ASP A 424 26.47 -2.87 11.86
N LEU A 425 25.16 -2.83 11.62
CA LEU A 425 24.35 -1.61 11.79
C LEU A 425 24.36 -1.11 13.25
N MET A 426 24.28 -2.02 14.22
CA MET A 426 24.35 -1.68 15.65
C MET A 426 25.68 -1.03 16.07
N LYS A 427 26.73 -1.14 15.25
CA LYS A 427 28.02 -0.48 15.50
C LYS A 427 28.07 0.95 14.93
N LEU A 428 27.09 1.35 14.11
CA LEU A 428 27.06 2.67 13.50
C LEU A 428 26.61 3.73 14.52
N PRO A 429 27.22 4.93 14.50
CA PRO A 429 26.81 6.01 15.39
C PRO A 429 25.35 6.41 15.11
N PHE A 430 24.59 6.62 16.19
CA PHE A 430 23.17 7.04 16.19
C PHE A 430 22.16 6.01 15.64
N TYR A 431 22.59 4.80 15.24
CA TYR A 431 21.68 3.77 14.76
C TYR A 431 20.76 3.23 15.87
N ASP A 432 21.21 3.27 17.12
CA ASP A 432 20.44 2.92 18.31
C ASP A 432 19.10 3.68 18.41
N ILE A 433 19.05 4.93 17.93
CA ILE A 433 17.82 5.73 17.89
C ILE A 433 16.83 5.16 16.86
N LEU A 434 17.32 4.73 15.70
CA LEU A 434 16.49 4.15 14.65
C LEU A 434 16.03 2.74 15.04
N ASP A 435 16.92 1.93 15.58
CA ASP A 435 16.62 0.60 16.10
C ASP A 435 15.51 0.64 17.15
N LYS A 436 15.64 1.55 18.14
CA LYS A 436 14.61 1.77 19.15
C LYS A 436 13.23 2.09 18.56
N LYS A 437 13.17 2.95 17.54
CA LYS A 437 11.91 3.29 16.86
C LYS A 437 11.32 2.12 16.08
N LEU A 438 12.17 1.31 15.44
CA LEU A 438 11.73 0.15 14.67
C LEU A 438 11.23 -0.99 15.59
N ASN A 439 11.91 -1.22 16.72
CA ASN A 439 11.82 -2.47 17.47
C ASN A 439 11.23 -2.33 18.90
N GLU A 440 11.35 -1.19 19.58
CA GLU A 440 10.78 -1.01 20.92
C GLU A 440 9.36 -0.43 20.91
N GLU A 441 9.05 0.45 19.94
CA GLU A 441 7.71 1.04 19.77
C GLU A 441 6.79 0.18 18.87
N GLY A 442 7.33 -0.90 18.29
CA GLY A 442 6.64 -1.84 17.42
C GLY A 442 5.95 -3.01 18.13
N LEU A 443 4.99 -3.65 17.45
CA LEU A 443 4.35 -4.89 17.90
C LEU A 443 5.36 -6.04 17.85
N LYS A 444 5.73 -6.58 19.02
CA LYS A 444 6.57 -7.78 19.12
C LYS A 444 5.71 -9.03 18.94
N LEU A 445 5.93 -9.76 17.85
CA LEU A 445 5.38 -11.11 17.70
C LEU A 445 6.21 -12.09 18.53
N ARG A 446 5.60 -13.21 18.93
CA ARG A 446 6.30 -14.35 19.55
C ARG A 446 7.06 -14.00 20.85
N THR A 447 6.48 -13.12 21.67
CA THR A 447 7.06 -12.73 22.98
C THR A 447 7.37 -13.90 23.90
N ASP A 448 6.63 -15.00 23.73
CA ASP A 448 6.71 -16.22 24.54
C ASP A 448 7.69 -17.25 23.97
N SER A 449 8.36 -16.94 22.85
CA SER A 449 9.36 -17.81 22.21
C SER A 449 10.76 -17.60 22.79
N THR A 450 11.56 -18.67 22.84
CA THR A 450 12.94 -18.68 23.33
C THR A 450 13.94 -18.70 22.16
N GLY A 451 15.18 -18.21 22.40
CA GLY A 451 16.28 -18.32 21.44
C GLY A 451 16.22 -17.34 20.25
N GLU A 452 16.83 -17.73 19.13
CA GLU A 452 17.07 -16.88 17.95
C GLU A 452 15.80 -16.41 17.23
N ILE A 453 14.67 -17.10 17.45
CA ILE A 453 13.37 -16.84 16.82
C ILE A 453 12.66 -15.64 17.47
N LYS A 454 13.10 -15.26 18.68
CA LYS A 454 12.65 -14.05 19.38
C LYS A 454 13.26 -12.77 18.78
N ASN A 455 14.45 -12.87 18.19
CA ASN A 455 15.14 -11.74 17.54
C ASN A 455 14.57 -11.51 16.15
N GLN A 456 13.37 -10.92 16.09
CA GLN A 456 12.74 -10.46 14.85
C GLN A 456 12.95 -8.96 14.67
N ASP A 457 14.15 -8.48 15.00
CA ASP A 457 14.49 -7.07 14.94
C ASP A 457 14.38 -6.60 13.49
N MET A 458 13.47 -5.67 13.24
CA MET A 458 13.31 -5.00 11.97
C MET A 458 14.51 -4.07 11.78
N HIS A 459 15.24 -4.24 10.69
CA HIS A 459 16.38 -3.41 10.36
C HIS A 459 16.45 -3.16 8.85
N PRO A 460 17.02 -2.02 8.41
CA PRO A 460 17.36 -1.86 7.01
C PRO A 460 18.39 -2.91 6.59
N VAL A 461 18.40 -3.25 5.30
CA VAL A 461 19.40 -4.16 4.74
C VAL A 461 20.26 -3.35 3.76
N VAL A 462 21.58 -3.47 3.88
CA VAL A 462 22.51 -2.79 2.97
C VAL A 462 23.14 -3.83 2.05
N LEU A 463 22.87 -3.70 0.76
CA LEU A 463 23.22 -4.68 -0.27
C LEU A 463 24.15 -4.09 -1.32
N THR A 464 25.04 -4.94 -1.83
CA THR A 464 25.87 -4.65 -3.01
C THR A 464 25.35 -5.50 -4.17
N PRO A 465 24.98 -4.91 -5.32
CA PRO A 465 24.45 -5.67 -6.45
C PRO A 465 25.53 -6.54 -7.11
N LYS A 466 25.14 -7.70 -7.65
CA LYS A 466 25.97 -8.59 -8.47
C LYS A 466 25.51 -8.59 -9.93
N MET A 467 26.31 -9.22 -10.80
CA MET A 467 25.81 -9.67 -12.09
C MET A 467 24.69 -10.69 -11.85
N PRO A 468 23.45 -10.40 -12.24
CA PRO A 468 22.30 -11.15 -11.76
C PRO A 468 22.28 -12.57 -12.32
N GLY A 469 22.12 -13.53 -11.43
CA GLY A 469 21.74 -14.89 -11.77
C GLY A 469 20.23 -15.05 -11.95
N ARG A 470 19.70 -16.24 -11.67
CA ARG A 470 18.26 -16.54 -11.76
C ARG A 470 17.63 -16.86 -10.42
N PHE A 471 16.32 -16.68 -10.34
CA PHE A 471 15.51 -17.27 -9.28
C PHE A 471 14.97 -18.63 -9.74
N TYR A 472 15.01 -19.61 -8.85
CA TYR A 472 14.45 -20.94 -9.09
C TYR A 472 13.50 -21.29 -7.97
N PHE A 473 12.34 -21.82 -8.34
CA PHE A 473 11.28 -22.25 -7.45
C PHE A 473 10.98 -23.73 -7.71
N ILE A 474 10.78 -24.50 -6.65
CA ILE A 474 10.21 -25.84 -6.75
C ILE A 474 9.11 -26.03 -5.72
N PHE A 475 7.93 -26.42 -6.19
CA PHE A 475 6.83 -26.89 -5.35
C PHE A 475 6.94 -28.41 -5.19
N GLY A 476 7.17 -28.86 -3.97
CA GLY A 476 7.32 -30.26 -3.60
C GLY A 476 6.00 -31.04 -3.68
N GLU A 477 6.05 -32.31 -3.27
CA GLU A 477 4.88 -33.19 -3.27
C GLU A 477 3.79 -32.67 -2.30
N PRO A 478 2.52 -32.62 -2.73
CA PRO A 478 1.42 -32.23 -1.84
C PRO A 478 1.23 -33.20 -0.67
N ILE A 479 1.25 -32.68 0.56
CA ILE A 479 1.05 -33.46 1.78
C ILE A 479 -0.40 -33.27 2.26
N GLU A 480 -1.18 -34.34 2.14
CA GLU A 480 -2.59 -34.36 2.55
C GLU A 480 -2.77 -34.44 4.07
N THR A 481 -3.55 -33.51 4.62
CA THR A 481 -3.95 -33.54 6.04
C THR A 481 -5.42 -33.91 6.24
N LYS A 482 -6.20 -33.99 5.16
CA LYS A 482 -7.61 -34.36 5.19
C LYS A 482 -7.80 -35.76 5.77
N GLY A 483 -8.70 -35.90 6.76
CA GLY A 483 -8.93 -37.17 7.46
C GLY A 483 -7.94 -37.44 8.59
N ARG A 484 -6.95 -36.57 8.81
CA ARG A 484 -5.94 -36.68 9.89
C ARG A 484 -6.22 -35.71 11.05
N GLU A 485 -7.42 -35.14 11.13
CA GLU A 485 -7.80 -34.13 12.13
C GLU A 485 -7.69 -34.66 13.57
N LYS A 486 -8.06 -35.93 13.79
CA LYS A 486 -7.96 -36.58 15.11
C LYS A 486 -6.53 -36.97 15.44
N GLU A 487 -5.79 -37.44 14.44
CA GLU A 487 -4.38 -37.85 14.57
C GLU A 487 -3.50 -36.65 14.96
N LEU A 488 -3.63 -35.54 14.24
CA LEU A 488 -2.78 -34.36 14.38
C LEU A 488 -3.22 -33.42 15.53
N ARG A 489 -4.21 -33.83 16.33
CA ARG A 489 -4.44 -33.24 17.67
C ARG A 489 -3.38 -33.67 18.68
N ASP A 490 -2.79 -34.84 18.47
CA ASP A 490 -1.67 -35.32 19.26
C ASP A 490 -0.42 -34.49 18.97
N LYS A 491 0.26 -34.04 20.03
CA LYS A 491 1.41 -33.14 19.90
C LYS A 491 2.61 -33.80 19.23
N GLU A 492 2.86 -35.08 19.51
CA GLU A 492 4.01 -35.80 18.95
C GLU A 492 3.79 -36.06 17.45
N LYS A 493 2.58 -36.47 17.07
CA LYS A 493 2.23 -36.68 15.65
C LYS A 493 2.25 -35.39 14.85
N ALA A 494 1.73 -34.30 15.42
CA ALA A 494 1.82 -32.97 14.81
C ALA A 494 3.29 -32.53 14.65
N GLN A 495 4.13 -32.81 15.65
CA GLN A 495 5.56 -32.51 15.58
C GLN A 495 6.28 -33.35 14.53
N HIS A 496 5.95 -34.62 14.38
CA HIS A 496 6.52 -35.47 13.34
C HIS A 496 6.21 -34.94 11.94
N LEU A 497 4.93 -34.58 11.68
CA LEU A 497 4.55 -33.98 10.42
C LEU A 497 5.21 -32.61 10.21
N TYR A 498 5.34 -31.80 11.26
CA TYR A 498 6.05 -30.52 11.20
C TYR A 498 7.51 -30.66 10.77
N LEU A 499 8.24 -31.60 11.36
CA LEU A 499 9.63 -31.89 11.01
C LEU A 499 9.74 -32.47 9.58
N HIS A 500 8.77 -33.27 9.16
CA HIS A 500 8.70 -33.74 7.78
C HIS A 500 8.51 -32.60 6.78
N VAL A 501 7.55 -31.68 7.01
CA VAL A 501 7.39 -30.50 6.14
C VAL A 501 8.69 -29.68 6.09
N LYS A 502 9.36 -29.49 7.25
CA LYS A 502 10.65 -28.80 7.30
C LYS A 502 11.71 -29.50 6.45
N SER A 503 11.84 -30.83 6.55
CA SER A 503 12.81 -31.59 5.76
C SER A 503 12.51 -31.58 4.27
N GLU A 504 11.24 -31.53 3.87
CA GLU A 504 10.86 -31.37 2.47
C GLU A 504 11.27 -29.99 1.92
N VAL A 505 11.09 -28.92 2.69
CA VAL A 505 11.56 -27.57 2.31
C VAL A 505 13.09 -27.55 2.18
N GLU A 506 13.82 -28.15 3.12
CA GLU A 506 15.29 -28.26 3.07
C GLU A 506 15.75 -29.07 1.84
N SER A 507 15.05 -30.17 1.52
CA SER A 507 15.32 -30.97 0.32
C SER A 507 15.07 -30.20 -0.97
N CYS A 508 13.98 -29.43 -1.05
CA CYS A 508 13.67 -28.55 -2.18
C CYS A 508 14.78 -27.53 -2.41
N ILE A 509 15.23 -26.84 -1.35
CA ILE A 509 16.31 -25.86 -1.42
C ILE A 509 17.61 -26.54 -1.86
N LYS A 510 17.95 -27.69 -1.27
CA LYS A 510 19.15 -28.45 -1.62
C LYS A 510 19.16 -28.84 -3.09
N TYR A 511 18.06 -29.41 -3.58
CA TYR A 511 17.90 -29.78 -4.99
C TYR A 511 18.14 -28.57 -5.91
N LEU A 512 17.52 -27.43 -5.62
CA LEU A 512 17.69 -26.22 -6.43
C LEU A 512 19.12 -25.67 -6.38
N LYS A 513 19.79 -25.71 -5.23
CA LYS A 513 21.20 -25.30 -5.09
C LYS A 513 22.14 -26.17 -5.92
N GLU A 514 21.86 -27.47 -6.02
CA GLU A 514 22.63 -28.40 -6.85
C GLU A 514 22.33 -28.17 -8.33
N LYS A 515 21.05 -28.14 -8.70
CA LYS A 515 20.62 -28.03 -10.10
C LYS A 515 20.91 -26.70 -10.78
N ARG A 516 20.86 -25.59 -10.06
CA ARG A 516 21.19 -24.27 -10.64
C ARG A 516 22.63 -24.17 -11.15
N GLU A 517 23.55 -24.99 -10.63
CA GLU A 517 24.93 -25.05 -11.12
C GLU A 517 25.04 -25.68 -12.51
N GLU A 518 24.04 -26.47 -12.91
CA GLU A 518 23.91 -27.07 -14.25
C GLU A 518 23.24 -26.13 -15.27
N ASP A 519 22.68 -24.98 -14.85
CA ASP A 519 21.97 -24.05 -15.76
C ASP A 519 22.95 -23.18 -16.58
N PRO A 520 23.08 -23.40 -17.91
CA PRO A 520 23.92 -22.55 -18.75
C PRO A 520 23.40 -21.11 -18.88
N TYR A 521 22.13 -20.88 -18.49
CA TYR A 521 21.45 -19.58 -18.52
C TYR A 521 21.32 -18.94 -17.14
N ARG A 522 22.00 -19.46 -16.10
CA ARG A 522 21.99 -18.84 -14.76
C ARG A 522 22.36 -17.35 -14.83
N SER A 523 23.46 -17.02 -15.50
CA SER A 523 23.89 -15.63 -15.67
C SER A 523 23.01 -14.89 -16.70
N ILE A 524 22.86 -13.57 -16.53
CA ILE A 524 22.11 -12.72 -17.46
C ILE A 524 22.71 -12.65 -18.87
N LEU A 525 24.03 -12.79 -19.04
CA LEU A 525 24.67 -12.62 -20.36
C LEU A 525 24.24 -13.72 -21.37
N PRO A 526 24.32 -15.03 -21.05
CA PRO A 526 23.77 -16.08 -21.91
C PRO A 526 22.28 -15.89 -22.24
N ARG A 527 21.48 -15.38 -21.28
CA ARG A 527 20.05 -15.10 -21.48
C ARG A 527 19.81 -14.02 -22.53
N LEU A 528 20.53 -12.91 -22.44
CA LEU A 528 20.44 -11.83 -23.41
C LEU A 528 20.86 -12.28 -24.82
N LEU A 529 21.92 -13.10 -24.92
CA LEU A 529 22.35 -13.68 -26.19
C LEU A 529 21.29 -14.62 -26.78
N TYR A 530 20.65 -15.43 -25.94
CA TYR A 530 19.57 -16.31 -26.36
C TYR A 530 18.38 -15.52 -26.92
N GLN A 531 17.93 -14.50 -26.20
CA GLN A 531 16.83 -13.62 -26.63
C GLN A 531 17.17 -12.83 -27.89
N ALA A 532 18.42 -12.37 -28.04
CA ALA A 532 18.85 -11.71 -29.27
C ALA A 532 18.77 -12.64 -30.50
N ALA A 533 18.99 -13.94 -30.31
CA ALA A 533 18.94 -14.94 -31.38
C ALA A 533 17.53 -15.49 -31.66
N HIS A 534 16.66 -15.56 -30.65
CA HIS A 534 15.35 -16.25 -30.73
C HIS A 534 14.13 -15.34 -30.58
N GLY A 535 14.35 -14.05 -30.27
CA GLY A 535 13.30 -13.06 -29.98
C GLY A 535 13.22 -12.70 -28.49
N SER A 536 12.72 -11.49 -28.19
CA SER A 536 12.61 -10.97 -26.82
C SER A 536 11.70 -11.81 -25.92
N ASP A 537 10.69 -12.46 -26.52
CA ASP A 537 9.64 -13.20 -25.82
C ASP A 537 9.91 -14.72 -25.80
N ALA A 538 11.07 -15.16 -26.29
CA ALA A 538 11.43 -16.58 -26.30
C ALA A 538 11.60 -17.11 -24.88
N GLU A 539 10.98 -18.25 -24.59
CA GLU A 539 11.16 -18.94 -23.30
C GLU A 539 12.60 -19.44 -23.18
N ILE A 540 13.37 -18.81 -22.29
CA ILE A 540 14.77 -19.16 -22.07
C ILE A 540 14.84 -20.57 -21.46
N PRO A 541 15.68 -21.47 -22.01
CA PRO A 541 15.89 -22.80 -21.43
C PRO A 541 16.48 -22.74 -20.02
N THR A 542 16.48 -23.88 -19.35
CA THR A 542 17.12 -24.08 -18.04
C THR A 542 17.64 -25.52 -17.97
N PHE A 543 18.09 -25.97 -16.80
CA PHE A 543 18.47 -27.37 -16.59
C PHE A 543 17.27 -28.32 -16.77
N GLU A 544 17.55 -29.59 -17.05
CA GLU A 544 16.53 -30.65 -17.06
C GLU A 544 16.23 -31.10 -15.62
N PRO A 545 14.93 -31.08 -15.20
CA PRO A 545 14.53 -31.44 -13.84
C PRO A 545 14.87 -32.87 -13.39
#